data_AF-A0A0R0M5U9-F1
#
_entry.id   AF-A0A0R0M5U9-F1
#
_cell.length_a   1.000
_cell.length_b   1.000
_cell.length_c   1.000
_cell.angle_alpha   90.00
_cell.angle_beta   90.00
_cell.angle_gamma   90.00
#
_symmetry.space_group_name_H-M   'P 1'
#
loop_
_entity.id
_entity.type
_entity.pdbx_description
1 polymer ?
#
loop_
_entity_poly.entity_id
_entity_poly.type
_entity_poly.pdbx_seq_one_letter_code
_entity_poly.pdbx_strand_id
1 'polypeptide(L)' 'LKRHAFQIKLGFSYTVHKDQGQSYEYVGIDLTSPVFEHGQLYVALSRAKKSEDMWIKTESGSTTVANIVERAWLGK' A
#
# COMPACT_ATOMS: atom_id res chain seq x y z
N LEU A 1 1.74 7.73 31.29
CA LEU A 1 1.10 8.62 30.29
C LEU A 1 -0.28 8.05 29.92
N LYS A 2 -1.35 8.84 30.02
CA LYS A 2 -2.70 8.45 29.57
C LYS A 2 -3.06 9.28 28.34
N ARG A 3 -3.31 8.64 27.20
CA ARG A 3 -3.67 9.34 25.95
C ARG A 3 -5.19 9.53 25.89
N HIS A 4 -5.64 10.78 25.91
CA HIS A 4 -7.02 11.16 25.61
C HIS A 4 -7.09 11.60 24.15
N ALA A 5 -7.83 10.85 23.34
CA ALA A 5 -8.04 11.16 21.92
C ALA A 5 -9.47 10.79 21.54
N PHE A 6 -10.08 11.55 20.64
CA PHE A 6 -11.36 11.20 20.05
C PHE A 6 -11.22 9.96 19.17
N GLN A 7 -12.21 9.08 19.19
CA GLN A 7 -12.23 7.85 18.37
C GLN A 7 -12.62 8.13 16.91
N ILE A 8 -12.08 9.18 16.32
CA ILE A 8 -12.36 9.59 14.95
C ILE A 8 -11.03 9.62 14.19
N LYS A 9 -11.02 9.05 12.98
CA LYS A 9 -9.86 9.06 12.08
C LYS A 9 -10.30 9.53 10.70
N LEU A 10 -9.48 10.32 10.04
CA LEU A 10 -9.62 10.60 8.60
C LEU A 10 -9.58 9.27 7.84
N GLY A 11 -10.48 9.09 6.88
CA GLY A 11 -10.72 7.80 6.24
C GLY A 11 -10.61 7.74 4.72
N PHE A 12 -10.02 8.77 4.11
CA PHE A 12 -9.81 8.81 2.66
C PHE A 12 -8.56 8.04 2.22
N SER A 13 -7.56 7.95 3.09
CA SER A 13 -6.34 7.20 2.84
C SER A 13 -5.91 6.46 4.09
N TYR A 14 -5.44 5.24 3.88
CA TYR A 14 -4.96 4.38 4.94
C TYR A 14 -3.63 3.76 4.52
N THR A 15 -2.90 3.25 5.51
CA THR A 15 -1.70 2.46 5.25
C THR A 15 -2.10 1.02 4.97
N VAL A 16 -1.35 0.32 4.12
CA VAL A 16 -1.65 -1.05 3.69
C VAL A 16 -1.87 -2.01 4.87
N HIS A 17 -1.15 -1.83 5.99
CA HIS A 17 -1.33 -2.64 7.20
C HIS A 17 -2.67 -2.42 7.91
N LYS A 18 -3.29 -1.24 7.76
CA LYS A 18 -4.59 -0.94 8.34
C LYS A 18 -5.74 -1.46 7.49
N ASP A 19 -5.51 -1.69 6.21
CA ASP A 19 -6.51 -2.18 5.25
C ASP A 19 -6.51 -3.71 5.11
N GLN A 20 -5.70 -4.41 5.90
CA GLN A 20 -5.65 -5.87 5.89
C GLN A 20 -7.02 -6.47 6.27
N GLY A 21 -7.58 -7.27 5.38
CA GLY A 21 -8.89 -7.92 5.55
C GLY A 21 -10.08 -7.11 5.02
N GLN A 22 -9.87 -5.92 4.47
CA GLN A 22 -10.92 -5.11 3.84
C GLN A 22 -10.89 -5.25 2.31
N SER A 23 -12.02 -5.04 1.66
CA SER A 23 -12.13 -4.98 0.19
C SER A 23 -12.81 -3.68 -0.20
N TYR A 24 -12.26 -2.99 -1.19
CA TYR A 24 -12.80 -1.72 -1.66
C TYR A 24 -13.25 -1.88 -3.12
N GLU A 25 -14.21 -1.06 -3.52
CA GLU A 25 -14.67 -1.02 -4.92
C GLU A 25 -13.65 -0.29 -5.79
N TYR A 26 -13.15 0.86 -5.32
CA TYR A 26 -12.13 1.66 -5.98
C TYR A 26 -10.90 1.83 -5.08
N VAL A 27 -9.69 1.60 -5.61
CA VAL A 27 -8.43 1.68 -4.84
C VAL A 27 -7.38 2.51 -5.58
N GLY A 28 -6.81 3.49 -4.88
CA GLY A 28 -5.58 4.16 -5.29
C GLY A 28 -4.41 3.65 -4.45
N ILE A 29 -3.37 3.13 -5.11
CA ILE A 29 -2.14 2.65 -4.46
C ILE A 29 -1.03 3.64 -4.81
N ASP A 30 -0.50 4.32 -3.79
CA ASP A 30 0.67 5.18 -3.94
C ASP A 30 1.95 4.37 -3.63
N LEU A 31 2.76 4.12 -4.66
CA LEU A 31 4.04 3.42 -4.61
C LEU A 31 5.22 4.38 -4.88
N THR A 32 5.03 5.69 -4.68
CA THR A 32 6.14 6.66 -4.69
C THR A 32 7.16 6.37 -3.61
N SER A 33 6.76 5.76 -2.50
CA SER A 33 7.67 5.18 -1.52
C SER A 33 7.81 3.67 -1.75
N PRO A 34 9.03 3.12 -1.70
CA PRO A 34 9.24 1.69 -1.92
C PRO A 34 8.59 0.84 -0.83
N VAL A 35 8.10 -0.34 -1.24
CA VAL A 35 7.44 -1.30 -0.35
C VAL A 35 8.49 -1.98 0.52
N PHE A 36 8.31 -1.92 1.84
CA PHE A 36 9.34 -2.30 2.81
C PHE A 36 9.20 -3.72 3.36
N GLU A 37 8.04 -4.36 3.17
CA GLU A 37 7.74 -5.71 3.68
C GLU A 37 7.31 -6.69 2.60
N HIS A 38 7.67 -7.97 2.79
CA HIS A 38 7.27 -9.05 1.90
C HIS A 38 5.75 -9.21 1.91
N GLY A 39 5.15 -9.32 0.73
CA GLY A 39 3.71 -9.47 0.58
C GLY A 39 2.91 -8.18 0.79
N GLN A 40 3.51 -7.04 1.16
CA GLN A 40 2.78 -5.79 1.35
C GLN A 40 2.22 -5.24 0.02
N LEU A 41 2.98 -5.35 -1.07
CA LEU A 41 2.48 -5.02 -2.42
C LEU A 41 1.31 -5.92 -2.82
N TYR A 42 1.43 -7.22 -2.57
CA TYR A 42 0.37 -8.19 -2.83
C TYR A 42 -0.89 -7.88 -2.01
N VAL A 43 -0.72 -7.58 -0.72
CA VAL A 43 -1.81 -7.19 0.18
C VAL A 43 -2.53 -5.95 -0.34
N ALA A 44 -1.81 -4.96 -0.87
CA ALA A 44 -2.41 -3.75 -1.45
C ALA A 44 -3.18 -4.05 -2.74
N LEU A 45 -2.58 -4.81 -3.66
CA LEU A 45 -3.21 -5.19 -4.94
C LEU A 45 -4.46 -6.06 -4.72
N SER A 46 -4.43 -6.95 -3.71
CA SER A 46 -5.56 -7.82 -3.37
C SER A 46 -6.80 -7.08 -2.82
N ARG A 47 -6.68 -5.78 -2.54
CA ARG A 47 -7.82 -4.97 -2.05
C ARG A 47 -8.79 -4.57 -3.15
N ALA A 48 -8.32 -4.49 -4.39
CA ALA A 48 -9.15 -4.20 -5.55
C ALA A 48 -9.83 -5.48 -6.05
N LYS A 49 -11.11 -5.37 -6.41
CA LYS A 49 -11.87 -6.51 -6.98
C LYS A 49 -11.62 -6.69 -8.47
N LYS A 50 -11.34 -5.60 -9.19
CA LYS A 50 -11.05 -5.57 -10.63
C LYS A 50 -9.85 -4.68 -10.89
N SER A 51 -9.11 -4.98 -11.95
CA SER A 51 -7.97 -4.16 -12.38
C SER A 51 -8.39 -2.77 -12.87
N GLU A 52 -9.59 -2.65 -13.41
CA GLU A 52 -10.16 -1.40 -13.92
C GLU A 52 -10.44 -0.38 -12.81
N ASP A 53 -10.69 -0.86 -11.59
CA ASP A 53 -11.02 -0.03 -10.43
C ASP A 53 -9.78 0.30 -9.57
N MET A 54 -8.58 0.11 -10.14
CA MET A 54 -7.31 0.29 -9.44
C MET A 54 -6.40 1.28 -10.18
N TRP A 55 -5.93 2.29 -9.45
CA TRP A 55 -4.91 3.22 -9.92
C TRP A 55 -3.62 3.06 -9.14
N ILE A 56 -2.50 2.93 -9.84
CA ILE A 56 -1.18 2.82 -9.25
C ILE A 56 -0.39 4.06 -9.62
N LYS A 57 0.14 4.74 -8.61
CA LYS A 57 1.05 5.88 -8.76
C LYS A 57 2.47 5.42 -8.44
N THR A 58 3.39 5.58 -9.38
CA THR A 58 4.82 5.28 -9.21
C THR A 58 5.66 6.56 -9.28
N GLU A 59 6.94 6.47 -8.96
CA GLU A 59 7.88 7.56 -9.21
C GLU A 59 7.96 7.88 -10.72
N SER A 60 8.12 9.17 -11.04
CA SER A 60 8.14 9.66 -12.42
C SER A 60 9.22 8.96 -13.25
N GLY A 61 8.81 8.29 -14.32
CA GLY A 61 9.72 7.60 -15.24
C GLY A 61 10.09 6.16 -14.86
N SER A 62 9.59 5.63 -13.74
CA SER A 62 9.80 4.23 -13.36
C SER A 62 8.56 3.37 -13.59
N THR A 63 8.68 2.36 -14.45
CA THR A 63 7.68 1.29 -14.65
C THR A 63 7.84 0.16 -13.63
N THR A 64 8.92 0.19 -12.83
CA THR A 64 9.25 -0.86 -11.86
C THR A 64 9.23 -0.31 -10.44
N VAL A 65 8.62 -1.05 -9.52
CA VAL A 65 8.60 -0.70 -8.10
C VAL A 65 9.62 -1.57 -7.38
N ALA A 66 10.54 -0.93 -6.65
CA ALA A 66 11.50 -1.65 -5.83
C ALA A 66 10.80 -2.23 -4.60
N ASN A 67 10.79 -3.56 -4.49
CA ASN A 67 10.51 -4.24 -3.24
C ASN A 67 11.82 -4.35 -2.45
N ILE A 68 11.90 -3.62 -1.33
CA ILE A 68 13.13 -3.54 -0.52
C ILE A 68 13.54 -4.92 -0.01
N VAL A 69 12.55 -5.77 0.32
CA VAL A 69 12.82 -7.12 0.82
C VAL A 69 13.49 -7.96 -0.27
N GLU A 70 12.89 -8.07 -1.46
CA GLU A 70 13.51 -8.84 -2.56
C GLU A 70 14.88 -8.29 -2.95
N ARG A 71 15.05 -6.97 -2.93
CA ARG A 71 16.35 -6.36 -3.19
C ARG A 71 17.41 -6.78 -2.17
N ALA A 72 17.06 -6.80 -0.88
CA ALA A 72 17.93 -7.26 0.19
C ALA A 72 18.28 -8.75 0.07
N TRP A 73 17.34 -9.60 -0.37
CA TRP A 73 17.59 -11.02 -0.64
C TRP A 73 18.44 -11.26 -1.89
N LEU A 74 18.27 -10.44 -2.92
CA LEU A 74 19.00 -10.54 -4.19
C LEU A 74 20.41 -9.92 -4.13
N GLY A 75 20.80 -9.33 -2.99
CA GLY A 75 22.14 -8.79 -2.77
C GLY A 75 22.56 -7.68 -3.75
N LYS A 76 21.59 -6.92 -4.29
CA LYS A 76 21.79 -5.83 -5.27
C LYS A 76 21.48 -4.45 -4.70
#